data_AF-A0A2S1QYT1-F1
#
_entry.id   AF-A0A2S1QYT1-F1
#
_cell.length_a   1.000
_cell.length_b   1.000
_cell.length_c   1.000
_cell.angle_alpha   90.00
_cell.angle_beta   90.00
_cell.angle_gamma   90.00
#
_symmetry.space_group_name_H-M   'P 1'
#
loop_
_entity.id
_entity.type
_entity.pdbx_description
1 polymer ?
#
loop_
_entity_poly.entity_id
_entity_poly.type
_entity_poly.pdbx_seq_one_letter_code
_entity_poly.pdbx_strand_id
1 'polypeptide(L)'
;MLIKFEEQVIDNFLIPAFTLSVGEIVVIHLPNIEASYNIEMKMNDLFSGKIRNDKVIVASPLTYIPHIKFNRFGIGISNDGRKMDK
;
A
#
# COMPACT_ATOMS: atom_id res chain seq x y z
N MET A 1 11.96 3.30 10.41
CA MET A 1 10.51 3.50 10.22
C MET A 1 10.28 4.24 8.90
N LEU A 2 9.45 3.68 8.03
CA LEU A 2 9.03 4.28 6.75
C LEU A 2 7.66 4.94 6.88
N ILE A 3 6.71 4.24 7.53
CA ILE A 3 5.36 4.73 7.78
C ILE A 3 4.96 4.46 9.23
N LYS A 4 4.32 5.45 9.87
CA LYS A 4 3.49 5.25 11.05
C LYS A 4 2.05 5.60 10.67
N PHE A 5 1.14 4.64 10.83
CA PHE A 5 -0.27 4.82 10.57
C PHE A 5 -1.03 4.66 11.88
N GLU A 6 -1.74 5.70 12.31
CA GLU A 6 -2.62 5.64 13.46
C GLU A 6 -4.00 5.13 13.03
N GLU A 7 -4.67 4.46 13.96
CA GLU A 7 -6.00 3.92 13.73
C GLU A 7 -6.95 5.02 13.27
N GLN A 8 -7.64 4.76 12.15
CA GLN A 8 -8.59 5.69 11.58
C GLN A 8 -9.57 5.01 10.64
N VAL A 9 -10.69 5.68 10.43
CA VAL A 9 -11.70 5.27 9.45
C VAL A 9 -11.40 5.94 8.12
N ILE A 10 -11.30 5.16 7.05
CA ILE A 10 -11.23 5.63 5.66
C ILE A 10 -12.40 5.03 4.91
N ASP A 11 -13.28 5.86 4.34
CA ASP A 11 -14.46 5.42 3.59
C ASP A 11 -15.30 4.35 4.32
N ASN A 12 -15.63 4.63 5.58
CA ASN A 12 -16.39 3.76 6.49
C ASN A 12 -15.69 2.43 6.84
N PHE A 13 -14.39 2.31 6.56
CA PHE A 13 -13.60 1.14 6.93
C PHE A 13 -12.57 1.51 8.01
N LEU A 14 -12.65 0.83 9.17
CA LEU A 14 -11.68 0.98 10.25
C LEU A 14 -10.38 0.26 9.89
N ILE A 15 -9.28 1.02 9.83
CA ILE A 15 -7.96 0.46 9.60
C ILE A 15 -7.18 0.55 10.92
N PRO A 16 -6.75 -0.59 11.49
CA PRO A 16 -5.98 -0.60 12.72
C PRO A 16 -4.65 0.15 12.59
N ALA A 17 -4.12 0.62 13.71
CA ALA A 17 -2.80 1.23 13.74
C ALA A 17 -1.70 0.22 13.35
N PHE A 18 -0.72 0.68 12.58
CA PHE A 18 0.47 -0.11 12.27
C PHE A 18 1.69 0.79 12.02
N THR A 19 2.87 0.19 12.14
CA THR A 19 4.14 0.83 11.75
C THR A 19 4.81 -0.07 10.73
N LEU A 20 5.44 0.53 9.73
CA LEU A 20 6.17 -0.17 8.68
C LEU A 20 7.62 0.32 8.67
N SER A 21 8.57 -0.61 8.73
CA SER A 21 10.00 -0.38 8.59
C SER A 21 10.57 -1.03 7.32
N VAL A 22 11.82 -0.74 7.01
CA VAL A 22 12.49 -1.29 5.82
C VAL A 22 12.56 -2.81 5.94
N GLY A 23 12.09 -3.51 4.91
CA GLY A 23 12.06 -4.98 4.85
C GLY A 23 10.80 -5.63 5.42
N GLU A 24 9.90 -4.85 6.02
CA GLU A 24 8.60 -5.34 6.52
C GLU A 24 7.53 -5.28 5.42
N ILE A 25 6.50 -6.13 5.54
CA ILE A 25 5.34 -6.17 4.64
C ILE A 25 4.09 -6.05 5.51
N VAL A 26 3.19 -5.15 5.12
CA VAL A 26 1.85 -5.03 5.69
C VAL A 26 0.83 -5.45 4.63
N VAL A 27 -0.12 -6.30 5.02
CA VAL A 27 -1.21 -6.78 4.16
C VAL A 27 -2.53 -6.32 4.78
N ILE A 28 -3.30 -5.53 4.05
CA ILE A 28 -4.63 -5.04 4.47
C ILE A 28 -5.68 -5.74 3.63
N HIS A 29 -6.55 -6.51 4.28
CA HIS A 29 -7.64 -7.21 3.62
C HIS A 29 -8.91 -6.35 3.65
N LEU A 30 -9.34 -5.88 2.48
CA LEU A 30 -10.56 -5.09 2.33
C LEU A 30 -11.76 -6.01 2.02
N PRO A 31 -12.85 -5.96 2.80
CA PRO A 31 -14.07 -6.68 2.48
C PRO A 31 -14.84 -5.92 1.39
N ASN A 32 -15.13 -6.59 0.28
CA ASN A 32 -15.95 -6.13 -0.85
C ASN A 32 -15.23 -5.31 -1.95
N ILE A 33 -15.59 -5.58 -3.22
CA ILE A 33 -14.87 -5.15 -4.44
C ILE A 33 -15.12 -3.67 -4.78
N GLU A 34 -16.31 -3.15 -4.51
CA GLU A 34 -16.69 -1.79 -4.92
C GLU A 34 -16.12 -0.72 -3.97
N ALA A 35 -16.10 -1.01 -2.67
CA ALA A 35 -15.47 -0.16 -1.67
C ALA A 35 -13.93 -0.23 -1.73
N SER A 36 -13.36 -1.34 -2.21
CA SER A 36 -11.91 -1.54 -2.20
C SER A 36 -11.16 -0.58 -3.10
N TYR A 37 -11.73 -0.17 -4.25
CA TYR A 37 -11.05 0.73 -5.18
C TYR A 37 -10.80 2.12 -4.59
N ASN A 38 -11.82 2.72 -3.96
CA ASN A 38 -11.70 4.05 -3.37
C ASN A 38 -10.75 4.05 -2.16
N ILE A 39 -10.86 3.03 -1.31
CA ILE A 39 -9.98 2.86 -0.15
C ILE A 39 -8.53 2.66 -0.63
N GLU A 40 -8.30 1.84 -1.65
CA GLU A 40 -6.99 1.58 -2.22
C GLU A 40 -6.35 2.85 -2.79
N MET A 41 -7.09 3.63 -3.59
CA MET A 41 -6.57 4.90 -4.13
C MET A 41 -6.21 5.89 -3.01
N LYS A 42 -7.07 6.03 -1.99
CA LYS A 42 -6.78 6.91 -0.84
C LYS A 42 -5.57 6.45 -0.05
N MET A 43 -5.45 5.14 0.21
CA MET A 43 -4.29 4.57 0.88
C MET A 43 -3.01 4.82 0.08
N ASN A 44 -3.05 4.62 -1.25
CA ASN A 44 -1.92 4.91 -2.11
C ASN A 44 -1.50 6.38 -2.02
N ASP A 45 -2.45 7.32 -2.11
CA ASP A 45 -2.15 8.75 -2.04
C ASP A 45 -1.64 9.17 -0.65
N LEU A 46 -2.09 8.53 0.42
CA LEU A 46 -1.57 8.73 1.78
C LEU A 46 -0.13 8.21 1.91
N PHE A 47 0.14 6.96 1.51
CA PHE A 47 1.44 6.31 1.70
C PHE A 47 2.53 6.79 0.73
N SER A 48 2.13 7.32 -0.43
CA SER A 48 3.03 8.04 -1.34
C SER A 48 3.27 9.50 -0.93
N GLY A 49 2.60 9.98 0.13
CA GLY A 49 2.74 11.35 0.62
C GLY A 49 2.12 12.42 -0.27
N LYS A 50 1.26 12.05 -1.23
CA LYS A 50 0.53 13.02 -2.06
C LYS A 50 -0.52 13.79 -1.25
N ILE A 51 -1.12 13.14 -0.26
CA ILE A 51 -2.08 13.73 0.66
C ILE A 51 -1.48 13.75 2.06
N ARG A 52 -1.58 14.90 2.75
CA ARG A 52 -1.19 15.02 4.16
C ARG A 52 -2.34 14.60 5.07
N ASN A 53 -2.01 13.88 6.13
CA ASN A 53 -2.94 13.46 7.17
C ASN A 53 -2.20 13.38 8.49
N ASP A 54 -2.72 14.05 9.54
CA ASP A 54 -2.07 14.13 10.85
C ASP A 54 -1.94 12.77 11.54
N LYS A 55 -2.75 11.79 11.13
CA LYS A 55 -2.72 10.40 11.60
C LYS A 55 -1.78 9.50 10.81
N VAL A 56 -1.05 10.04 9.83
CA VAL A 56 -0.12 9.27 8.99
C VAL A 56 1.22 10.01 8.89
N ILE A 57 2.27 9.41 9.42
CA ILE A 57 3.64 9.91 9.29
C ILE A 57 4.34 9.11 8.21
N VAL A 58 4.70 9.76 7.11
CA VAL A 58 5.49 9.18 6.01
C VAL A 58 6.91 9.73 6.12
N ALA A 59 7.84 8.90 6.61
CA ALA A 59 9.25 9.27 6.71
C ALA A 59 9.97 9.16 5.36
N SER A 60 9.50 8.26 4.49
CA SER A 60 9.91 8.14 3.09
C SER A 60 8.71 7.72 2.24
N PRO A 61 8.40 8.42 1.13
CA PRO A 61 7.31 8.04 0.24
C PRO A 61 7.46 6.61 -0.26
N LEU A 62 6.37 5.84 -0.21
CA LEU A 62 6.34 4.51 -0.83
C LEU A 62 5.90 4.61 -2.29
N THR A 63 6.46 3.71 -3.11
CA THR A 63 6.00 3.48 -4.48
C THR A 63 4.95 2.38 -4.47
N TYR A 64 3.74 2.72 -4.91
CA TYR A 64 2.68 1.73 -5.09
C TYR A 64 2.93 0.90 -6.36
N ILE A 65 2.84 -0.42 -6.20
CA ILE A 65 2.98 -1.39 -7.29
C ILE A 65 1.63 -2.07 -7.49
N PRO A 66 0.85 -1.73 -8.55
CA PRO A 66 -0.52 -2.23 -8.74
C PRO A 66 -0.61 -3.74 -8.98
N HIS A 67 0.49 -4.38 -9.35
CA HIS A 67 0.50 -5.78 -9.80
C HIS A 67 1.61 -6.57 -9.10
N ILE A 68 1.49 -6.75 -7.78
CA ILE A 68 2.31 -7.75 -7.09
C ILE A 68 1.66 -9.12 -7.27
N LYS A 69 2.21 -9.92 -8.19
CA LYS A 69 1.86 -11.34 -8.32
C LYS A 69 2.72 -12.13 -7.34
N PHE A 70 2.11 -12.61 -6.25
CA PHE A 70 2.72 -13.64 -5.42
C PHE A 70 2.61 -14.97 -6.17
N ASN A 71 3.68 -15.40 -6.82
CA ASN A 71 3.77 -16.81 -7.22
C ASN A 71 3.84 -17.65 -5.92
N ARG A 72 3.42 -18.91 -5.97
CA ARG A 72 3.40 -19.80 -4.79
C ARG A 72 4.78 -20.17 -4.25
N PHE A 73 5.86 -19.60 -4.80
CA PHE A 73 7.26 -19.92 -4.53
C PHE A 73 8.14 -18.66 -4.55
N GLY A 74 7.97 -17.79 -3.56
CA GLY A 74 8.98 -16.81 -3.13
C GLY A 74 9.37 -15.72 -4.14
N ILE A 75 9.15 -14.46 -3.73
CA ILE A 75 9.67 -13.22 -4.33
C ILE A 75 9.05 -12.86 -5.68
N GLY A 76 8.17 -11.84 -5.66
CA GLY A 76 7.60 -11.25 -6.87
C GLY A 76 8.52 -10.17 -7.44
N ILE A 77 8.89 -10.31 -8.72
CA ILE A 77 9.54 -9.26 -9.52
C ILE A 77 8.44 -8.50 -10.25
N SER A 78 8.42 -7.17 -10.11
CA SER A 78 7.55 -6.28 -10.89
C SER A 78 8.13 -6.12 -12.29
N ASN A 79 7.47 -6.70 -13.30
CA ASN A 79 7.81 -6.47 -14.69
C ASN A 79 7.09 -5.21 -15.20
N ASP A 80 7.79 -4.07 -15.16
CA ASP A 80 7.51 -3.00 -16.10
C ASP A 80 7.98 -3.44 -17.50
N GLY A 81 7.04 -4.02 -18.25
CA GLY A 81 6.72 -3.54 -19.59
C GLY A 81 7.73 -3.64 -20.75
N ARG A 82 8.98 -4.08 -20.58
CA ARG A 82 9.88 -4.28 -21.74
C ARG A 82 10.04 -5.76 -22.07
N LYS A 83 9.50 -6.13 -23.24
CA LYS A 83 9.91 -7.34 -23.95
C LYS A 83 11.42 -7.25 -24.20
N MET A 84 12.18 -8.25 -23.74
CA MET A 84 13.51 -8.48 -24.29
C MET A 84 13.32 -9.19 -25.62
N ASP A 85 13.63 -8.48 -26.71
CA ASP A 85 13.77 -9.09 -28.03
C ASP A 85 14.93 -10.09 -28.00
N LYS A 86 14.74 -11.23 -28.68
CA LYS A 86 15.78 -12.24 -28.92
C LYS A 86 16.76 -11.77 -29.99
#